data_AF-A0A4Y2UII2-F1
#
_entry.id   AF-A0A4Y2UII2-F1
#
_cell.length_a   1.000
_cell.length_b   1.000
_cell.length_c   1.000
_cell.angle_alpha   90.00
_cell.angle_beta   90.00
_cell.angle_gamma   90.00
#
_symmetry.space_group_name_H-M   'P 1'
#
loop_
_entity.id
_entity.type
_entity.pdbx_description
1 polymer ?
#
loop_
_entity_poly.entity_id
_entity_poly.type
_entity_poly.pdbx_seq_one_letter_code
_entity_poly.pdbx_strand_id
1 'polypeptide(L)'
;MEYNLRFHSPKNDRCDFCEKFKVAKQIQTLTDDIKYEYDVHQTSKMNMREVSNEEKESKNLLALLFGLQNVTLTPHVNISLFYLRKLNVYNLTAYYTPSKQVYCALWGENLSGRAGNDIVNAFHKMLTVLTEENDIT
;
A
#
# COMPACT_ATOMS: atom_id res chain seq x y z
N MET A 1 20.23 25.02 27.46
CA MET A 1 20.43 24.88 26.00
C MET A 1 19.23 24.11 25.48
N GLU A 2 18.34 24.79 24.77
CA GLU A 2 17.12 24.20 24.23
C GLU A 2 17.46 23.61 22.86
N TYR A 3 17.56 22.27 22.77
CA TYR A 3 17.83 21.62 21.50
C TYR A 3 16.56 21.69 20.65
N ASN A 4 16.62 22.40 19.51
CA ASN A 4 15.56 22.43 18.49
C ASN A 4 15.47 21.07 17.76
N LEU A 5 15.14 20.02 18.50
CA LEU A 5 14.86 18.69 17.97
C LEU A 5 13.50 18.72 17.28
N ARG A 6 13.48 19.06 15.99
CA ARG A 6 12.31 18.83 15.15
C ARG A 6 12.39 17.41 14.60
N PHE A 7 11.40 16.59 14.94
CA PHE A 7 11.19 15.34 14.23
C PHE A 7 10.75 15.64 12.81
N HIS A 8 11.45 15.08 11.82
CA HIS A 8 11.01 15.14 10.45
C HIS A 8 9.71 14.34 10.32
N SER A 9 8.58 15.01 10.14
CA SER A 9 7.35 14.34 9.76
C SER A 9 7.54 13.79 8.34
N PRO A 10 7.39 12.48 8.13
CA PRO A 10 7.44 11.90 6.80
C PRO A 10 6.44 12.65 5.91
N LYS A 11 6.87 12.97 4.68
CA LYS A 11 5.93 13.52 3.69
C LYS A 11 4.85 12.46 3.47
N ASN A 12 3.59 12.84 3.68
CA ASN A 12 2.47 11.96 3.35
C ASN A 12 2.51 11.63 1.86
N ASP A 13 2.29 10.35 1.53
CA ASP A 13 2.14 9.92 0.15
C ASP A 13 1.02 10.71 -0.52
N ARG A 14 1.35 11.32 -1.66
CA ARG A 14 0.39 12.06 -2.47
C ARG A 14 -0.22 11.10 -3.48
N CYS A 15 -1.54 11.11 -3.58
CA CYS A 15 -2.24 10.30 -4.58
C CYS A 15 -2.17 10.99 -5.95
N ASP A 16 -1.68 10.26 -6.96
CA ASP A 16 -1.53 10.78 -8.32
C ASP A 16 -2.86 11.28 -8.92
N PHE A 17 -3.97 10.58 -8.67
CA PHE A 17 -5.30 11.00 -9.13
C PHE A 17 -5.74 12.32 -8.48
N CYS A 18 -5.54 12.45 -7.17
CA CYS A 18 -5.88 13.66 -6.43
C CYS A 18 -5.00 14.84 -6.85
N GLU A 19 -3.70 14.61 -7.07
CA GLU A 19 -2.78 15.64 -7.54
C GLU A 19 -3.07 16.03 -9.00
N LYS A 20 -3.39 15.08 -9.89
CA LYS A 20 -3.82 15.34 -11.27
C LYS A 20 -5.03 16.28 -11.29
N PHE A 21 -6.06 15.98 -10.51
CA PHE A 21 -7.24 16.84 -10.38
C PHE A 21 -6.90 18.23 -9.83
N LYS A 22 -6.09 18.28 -8.77
CA LYS A 22 -5.66 19.54 -8.14
C LYS A 22 -4.87 20.42 -9.10
N VAL A 23 -3.92 19.85 -9.84
CA VAL A 23 -3.13 20.54 -10.85
C VAL A 23 -4.05 21.04 -11.96
N ALA A 24 -4.90 20.17 -12.54
CA ALA A 24 -5.83 20.55 -13.60
C ALA A 24 -6.76 21.72 -13.20
N LYS A 25 -7.21 21.74 -11.94
CA LYS A 25 -7.98 22.86 -11.39
C LYS A 25 -7.16 24.15 -11.25
N GLN A 26 -5.88 24.06 -10.87
CA GLN A 26 -4.99 25.22 -10.72
C GLN A 26 -4.64 25.87 -12.07
N ILE A 27 -4.36 25.06 -13.09
CA ILE A 27 -4.00 25.55 -14.43
C ILE A 27 -5.19 25.74 -15.37
N GLN A 28 -6.42 25.59 -14.86
CA GLN A 28 -7.68 25.74 -15.61
C GLN A 28 -7.83 24.79 -16.81
N THR A 29 -7.23 23.60 -16.74
CA THR A 29 -7.36 22.53 -17.75
C THR A 29 -8.27 21.40 -17.27
N LEU A 30 -9.20 21.70 -16.37
CA LEU A 30 -10.12 20.70 -15.84
C LEU A 30 -11.14 20.30 -16.90
N THR A 31 -11.15 19.02 -17.27
CA THR A 31 -12.17 18.43 -18.14
C THR A 31 -13.20 17.66 -17.31
N ASP A 32 -14.37 17.43 -17.90
CA ASP A 32 -15.41 16.61 -17.27
C ASP A 32 -14.92 15.18 -17.01
N ASP A 33 -14.07 14.62 -17.87
CA ASP A 33 -13.45 13.31 -17.67
C ASP A 33 -12.55 13.27 -16.41
N ILE A 34 -11.69 14.28 -16.22
CA ILE A 34 -10.82 14.36 -15.04
C ILE A 34 -11.66 14.50 -13.75
N LYS A 35 -12.76 15.24 -13.83
CA LYS A 35 -13.69 15.39 -12.71
C LYS A 35 -14.42 14.07 -12.40
N TYR A 36 -14.90 13.38 -13.43
CA TYR A 36 -15.54 12.08 -13.28
C TYR A 36 -14.59 11.04 -12.69
N GLU A 37 -13.37 10.91 -13.21
CA GLU A 37 -12.33 10.03 -12.66
C GLU A 37 -12.07 10.32 -11.18
N TYR A 38 -12.00 11.60 -10.81
CA TYR A 38 -11.80 12.03 -9.43
C TYR A 38 -12.98 11.68 -8.53
N ASP A 39 -14.21 11.90 -8.97
CA ASP A 39 -15.42 11.60 -8.19
C ASP A 39 -15.57 10.08 -7.96
N VAL A 40 -15.28 9.26 -8.97
CA VAL A 40 -15.21 7.80 -8.85
C VAL A 40 -14.14 7.37 -7.85
N HIS A 41 -12.94 7.97 -7.93
CA HIS A 41 -11.85 7.71 -6.99
C HIS A 41 -12.25 8.05 -5.55
N GLN A 42 -12.87 9.21 -5.32
CA GLN A 42 -13.29 9.62 -3.98
C GLN A 42 -14.41 8.75 -3.43
N THR A 43 -15.37 8.35 -4.26
CA THR A 43 -16.43 7.41 -3.88
C THR A 43 -15.85 6.08 -3.43
N SER A 44 -14.93 5.52 -4.23
CA SER A 44 -14.26 4.25 -3.90
C SER A 44 -13.48 4.34 -2.58
N LYS A 45 -12.80 5.46 -2.34
CA LYS A 45 -12.09 5.73 -1.09
C LYS A 45 -13.02 5.82 0.11
N MET A 46 -14.19 6.45 -0.05
CA MET A 46 -15.19 6.52 1.03
C MET A 46 -15.77 5.15 1.35
N ASN A 47 -16.13 4.36 0.33
CA ASN A 47 -16.62 3.00 0.52
C ASN A 47 -15.61 2.12 1.29
N MET A 48 -14.32 2.21 0.95
CA MET A 48 -13.27 1.46 1.66
C MET A 48 -13.16 1.89 3.14
N ARG A 49 -13.37 3.17 3.45
CA ARG A 49 -13.35 3.67 4.83
C ARG A 49 -14.58 3.20 5.62
N GLU A 50 -15.73 3.15 4.98
CA GLU A 50 -16.96 2.64 5.59
C GLU A 50 -16.79 1.17 5.97
N VAL A 51 -16.34 0.33 5.05
CA VAL A 51 -16.05 -1.10 5.32
C VAL A 51 -15.05 -1.26 6.47
N SER A 52 -13.98 -0.45 6.50
CA SER A 52 -12.99 -0.50 7.59
C SER A 52 -13.55 -0.02 8.94
N ASN A 53 -14.53 0.87 8.95
CA ASN A 53 -15.19 1.31 10.18
C ASN A 53 -16.19 0.25 10.67
N GLU A 54 -16.98 -0.34 9.77
CA GLU A 54 -17.86 -1.46 10.07
C GLU A 54 -17.09 -2.65 10.67
N GLU A 55 -15.91 -2.94 10.14
CA GLU A 55 -15.00 -3.95 10.69
C GLU A 55 -14.57 -3.65 12.13
N LYS A 56 -14.29 -2.40 12.47
CA LYS A 56 -13.92 -2.01 13.85
C LYS A 56 -15.09 -2.12 14.82
N GLU A 57 -16.31 -1.92 14.35
CA GLU A 57 -17.53 -2.01 15.17
C GLU A 57 -18.01 -3.47 15.32
N SER A 58 -17.79 -4.30 14.29
CA SER A 58 -18.19 -5.70 14.29
C SER A 58 -17.10 -6.61 14.87
N LYS A 59 -17.24 -6.98 16.15
CA LYS A 59 -16.31 -7.90 16.84
C LYS A 59 -16.24 -9.32 16.24
N ASN A 60 -17.18 -9.68 15.37
CA ASN A 60 -17.28 -11.01 14.77
C ASN A 60 -16.93 -11.03 13.27
N LEU A 61 -16.49 -9.91 12.68
CA LEU A 61 -16.13 -9.89 11.28
C LEU A 61 -14.71 -10.43 11.09
N LEU A 62 -14.59 -11.55 10.37
CA LEU A 62 -13.32 -12.06 9.90
C LEU A 62 -12.93 -11.29 8.62
N ALA A 63 -11.98 -10.37 8.77
CA ALA A 63 -11.45 -9.59 7.66
C ALA A 63 -9.94 -9.82 7.49
N LEU A 64 -9.51 -9.86 6.23
CA LEU A 64 -8.11 -9.87 5.83
C LEU A 64 -7.87 -8.66 4.93
N LEU A 65 -7.15 -7.67 5.44
CA LEU A 65 -6.83 -6.46 4.70
C LEU A 65 -5.44 -6.60 4.11
N PHE A 66 -5.32 -6.70 2.80
CA PHE A 66 -4.03 -6.80 2.14
C PHE A 66 -3.74 -5.60 1.23
N GLY A 67 -2.46 -5.32 1.07
CA GLY A 67 -1.96 -4.21 0.28
C GLY A 67 -0.53 -4.46 -0.18
N LEU A 68 -0.24 -4.02 -1.40
CA LEU A 68 1.10 -4.09 -1.96
C LEU A 68 1.80 -2.75 -1.75
N GLN A 69 2.91 -2.75 -1.02
CA GLN A 69 3.69 -1.55 -0.77
C GLN A 69 4.29 -0.99 -2.08
N ASN A 70 4.62 0.30 -2.10
CA ASN A 70 5.43 0.87 -3.16
C ASN A 70 6.78 0.15 -3.29
N VAL A 71 7.34 0.11 -4.50
CA VAL A 71 8.61 -0.59 -4.76
C VAL A 71 9.71 0.03 -3.93
N THR A 72 10.37 -0.80 -3.13
CA THR A 72 11.50 -0.38 -2.31
C THR A 72 12.80 -0.70 -3.04
N LEU A 73 13.68 0.30 -3.15
CA LEU A 73 14.98 0.13 -3.78
C LEU A 73 16.04 -0.20 -2.73
N THR A 74 16.73 -1.31 -2.88
CA THR A 74 17.79 -1.77 -1.96
C THR A 74 19.14 -1.93 -2.66
N PRO A 75 20.28 -1.62 -1.99
CA PRO A 75 20.38 -1.04 -0.66
C PRO A 75 19.96 0.43 -0.62
N HIS A 76 19.44 0.87 0.52
CA HIS A 76 19.18 2.29 0.77
C HIS A 76 20.49 2.99 1.09
N VAL A 77 20.96 3.85 0.18
CA VAL A 77 22.17 4.64 0.37
C VAL A 77 21.90 6.10 0.03
N ASN A 78 22.42 6.97 0.90
CA ASN A 78 22.34 8.43 0.79
C ASN A 78 23.42 9.02 -0.14
N ILE A 79 24.14 8.18 -0.87
CA ILE A 79 25.16 8.58 -1.85
C ILE A 79 24.70 8.22 -3.26
N SER A 80 25.16 8.99 -4.24
CA SER A 80 24.98 8.68 -5.66
C SER A 80 25.61 7.33 -5.99
N LEU A 81 24.77 6.32 -6.23
CA LEU A 81 25.20 5.03 -6.77
C LEU A 81 25.26 5.11 -8.28
N PHE A 82 26.26 5.81 -8.83
CA PHE A 82 26.39 5.97 -10.28
C PHE A 82 26.72 4.65 -10.99
N TYR A 83 27.37 3.71 -10.28
CA TYR A 83 27.84 2.44 -10.84
C TYR A 83 27.13 1.19 -10.30
N LEU A 84 26.22 1.34 -9.32
CA LEU A 84 25.52 0.22 -8.70
C LEU A 84 24.03 0.29 -8.98
N ARG A 85 23.48 -0.79 -9.53
CA ARG A 85 22.04 -0.93 -9.75
C ARG A 85 21.36 -1.25 -8.41
N LYS A 86 20.32 -0.49 -8.08
CA LYS A 86 19.46 -0.79 -6.94
C LYS A 86 18.50 -1.93 -7.31
N LEU A 87 18.36 -2.88 -6.40
CA LEU A 87 17.43 -4.01 -6.52
C LEU A 87 16.02 -3.55 -6.13
N ASN A 88 15.06 -3.85 -7.00
CA ASN A 88 13.64 -3.70 -6.65
C ASN A 88 13.23 -4.80 -5.67
N VAL A 89 12.71 -4.41 -4.52
CA VAL A 89 12.13 -5.29 -3.51
C VAL A 89 10.66 -4.95 -3.35
N TYR A 90 9.84 -6.00 -3.43
CA TYR A 90 8.40 -5.96 -3.32
C TYR A 90 7.98 -6.51 -1.96
N ASN A 91 6.96 -5.89 -1.37
CA ASN A 91 6.41 -6.29 -0.08
C ASN A 91 4.88 -6.31 -0.16
N LEU A 92 4.30 -7.50 -0.14
CA LEU A 92 2.87 -7.69 0.02
C LEU A 92 2.57 -7.87 1.51
N THR A 93 1.70 -7.04 2.06
CA THR A 93 1.32 -7.08 3.47
C THR A 93 -0.14 -7.48 3.60
N ALA A 94 -0.48 -8.33 4.57
CA ALA A 94 -1.86 -8.54 4.99
C ALA A 94 -2.00 -8.42 6.51
N TYR A 95 -3.09 -7.79 6.93
CA TYR A 95 -3.50 -7.67 8.32
C TYR A 95 -4.73 -8.53 8.53
N TYR A 96 -4.61 -9.49 9.44
CA TYR A 96 -5.68 -10.39 9.81
C TYR A 96 -6.33 -9.93 11.10
N THR A 97 -7.58 -9.50 11.00
CA THR A 97 -8.28 -8.78 12.07
C THR A 97 -8.53 -9.61 13.34
N PRO A 98 -8.95 -10.88 13.25
CA PRO A 98 -9.27 -11.68 14.44
C PRO A 98 -8.10 -11.86 15.41
N SER A 99 -6.91 -12.23 14.91
CA SER A 99 -5.71 -12.40 15.73
C SER A 99 -4.83 -11.14 15.79
N LYS A 100 -5.18 -10.10 15.03
CA LYS A 100 -4.39 -8.86 14.86
C LYS A 100 -2.97 -9.11 14.35
N GLN A 101 -2.77 -10.21 13.63
CA GLN A 101 -1.48 -10.59 13.07
C GLN A 101 -1.25 -9.89 11.73
N VAL A 102 0.02 -9.60 11.46
CA VAL A 102 0.47 -9.00 10.20
C VAL A 102 1.36 -10.01 9.50
N TYR A 103 1.03 -10.30 8.25
CA TYR A 103 1.81 -11.15 7.36
C TYR A 103 2.51 -10.28 6.31
N CYS A 104 3.77 -10.56 6.06
CA CYS A 104 4.57 -9.88 5.04
C CYS A 104 5.22 -10.91 4.12
N ALA A 105 4.90 -10.84 2.82
CA ALA A 105 5.59 -11.59 1.79
C ALA A 105 6.56 -10.64 1.07
N LEU A 106 7.86 -10.83 1.29
CA LEU A 106 8.93 -10.07 0.66
C LEU A 106 9.61 -10.89 -0.43
N TRP A 107 9.82 -10.29 -1.60
CA TRP A 107 10.65 -10.87 -2.65
C TRP A 107 11.34 -9.78 -3.47
N GLY A 108 12.49 -10.12 -4.06
CA GLY A 108 13.24 -9.25 -4.95
C GLY A 108 12.93 -9.52 -6.42
N GLU A 109 13.24 -8.56 -7.29
CA GLU A 109 13.14 -8.73 -8.75
C GLU A 109 14.00 -9.86 -9.31
N ASN A 110 14.96 -10.35 -8.54
CA ASN A 110 15.79 -11.51 -8.88
C ASN A 110 15.07 -12.85 -8.71
N LEU A 111 14.02 -12.91 -7.89
CA LEU A 111 13.22 -14.11 -7.66
C LEU A 111 12.02 -14.17 -8.60
N SER A 112 11.30 -13.05 -8.72
CA SER A 112 10.05 -12.96 -9.45
C SER A 112 9.69 -11.49 -9.72
N GLY A 113 8.84 -11.26 -10.71
CA GLY A 113 8.38 -9.94 -11.10
C GLY A 113 7.33 -9.37 -10.14
N ARG A 114 6.55 -8.41 -10.66
CA ARG A 114 5.41 -7.78 -9.99
C ARG A 114 4.12 -7.94 -10.81
N ALA A 115 4.06 -8.97 -11.66
CA ALA A 115 2.88 -9.25 -12.46
C ALA A 115 1.77 -9.86 -11.58
N GLY A 116 0.56 -9.92 -12.12
CA GLY A 116 -0.59 -10.48 -11.40
C GLY A 116 -0.32 -11.90 -10.86
N ASN A 117 0.33 -12.76 -11.65
CA ASN A 117 0.66 -14.13 -11.23
C ASN A 117 1.64 -14.16 -10.05
N ASP A 118 2.62 -13.26 -10.03
CA ASP A 118 3.60 -13.15 -8.93
C ASP A 118 2.90 -12.76 -7.62
N ILE A 119 2.00 -11.76 -7.72
CA ILE A 119 1.21 -11.27 -6.59
C ILE A 119 0.25 -12.35 -6.08
N VAL A 120 -0.44 -13.05 -6.98
CA VAL A 120 -1.37 -14.14 -6.62
C VAL A 120 -0.62 -15.28 -5.94
N ASN A 121 0.57 -15.65 -6.42
CA ASN A 121 1.37 -16.69 -5.80
C ASN A 121 1.83 -16.29 -4.38
N ALA A 122 2.30 -15.05 -4.21
CA ALA A 122 2.67 -14.51 -2.90
C ALA A 122 1.46 -14.46 -1.95
N PHE A 123 0.30 -14.04 -2.45
CA PHE A 123 -0.94 -13.99 -1.67
C PHE A 123 -1.43 -15.39 -1.30
N HIS A 124 -1.39 -16.35 -2.22
CA HIS A 124 -1.74 -17.74 -1.96
C HIS A 124 -0.85 -18.33 -0.86
N LYS A 125 0.48 -18.13 -0.95
CA LYS A 125 1.41 -18.60 0.09
C LYS A 125 1.11 -17.97 1.44
N MET A 126 0.78 -16.68 1.46
CA MET A 126 0.38 -15.97 2.67
C MET A 126 -0.91 -16.53 3.28
N LEU A 127 -1.92 -16.81 2.45
CA LEU A 127 -3.16 -17.46 2.90
C LEU A 127 -2.91 -18.85 3.48
N THR A 128 -2.05 -19.66 2.86
CA THR A 128 -1.69 -20.99 3.39
C THR A 128 -1.10 -20.89 4.79
N VAL A 129 -0.14 -19.98 5.00
CA VAL A 129 0.48 -19.77 6.32
C VAL A 129 -0.57 -19.28 7.33
N LEU A 130 -1.43 -18.35 6.93
CA LEU A 130 -2.50 -17.84 7.79
C LEU A 130 -3.47 -18.96 8.21
N THR A 131 -3.89 -19.83 7.29
CA THR A 131 -4.79 -20.95 7.60
C THR A 131 -4.14 -21.97 8.52
N GLU A 132 -2.85 -22.27 8.32
CA GLU A 132 -2.09 -23.19 9.15
C GLU A 132 -1.91 -22.65 10.59
N GLU A 133 -1.67 -21.35 10.76
CA GLU A 133 -1.43 -20.74 12.08
C GLU A 133 -2.71 -20.49 12.89
N ASN A 134 -3.86 -20.37 12.23
CA ASN A 134 -5.13 -20.03 12.89
C ASN A 134 -6.12 -21.21 12.90
N ASP A 135 -5.69 -22.43 12.52
CA ASP A 135 -6.50 -23.65 12.43
C ASP A 135 -7.80 -23.46 11.63
N ILE A 136 -7.76 -22.62 10.60
CA ILE A 136 -8.91 -22.31 9.75
C ILE A 136 -8.97 -23.38 8.66
N THR A 137 -9.70 -24.46 8.96
CA THR A 137 -10.02 -25.55 8.01
C THR A 137 -11.08 -25.17 7.01
#